data_AF-A0A067CIB3-F1
#
_entry.id   AF-A0A067CIB3-F1
#
_cell.length_a   1.000
_cell.length_b   1.000
_cell.length_c   1.000
_cell.angle_alpha   90.00
_cell.angle_beta   90.00
_cell.angle_gamma   90.00
#
_symmetry.space_group_name_H-M   'P 1'
#
loop_
_entity.id
_entity.type
_entity.pdbx_description
1 polymer ?
#
loop_
_entity_poly.entity_id
_entity_poly.type
_entity_poly.pdbx_seq_one_letter_code
_entity_poly.pdbx_strand_id
1 'polypeptide(L)'
;MRPSPSPWWHLPAVVASIVALSYVVYRATTEPAHVQQKKKALQLLDEVQAIVDAVRVKLDALEVDVREFLAPQAEEAAVDDGSLNSYYHFDSTGKKLKTKWDSFDVDAELERLDRDEGDDIAPPRRTTSRPTKAQLEQRAGGLEFEFEAVLGYLDASIRGDDDVRIVRKQIVGAINDTHLKRIDALRQELAAN
;
A
#
# COMPACT_ATOMS: atom_id res chain seq x y z
N MET A 1 76.53 0.28 41.94
CA MET A 1 75.19 0.00 41.39
C MET A 1 74.70 1.25 40.69
N ARG A 2 74.55 1.25 39.35
CA ARG A 2 73.95 2.39 38.63
C ARG A 2 72.43 2.24 38.71
N PRO A 3 71.67 3.28 39.08
CA PRO A 3 70.21 3.23 39.01
C PRO A 3 69.79 3.17 37.54
N SER A 4 68.97 2.18 37.19
CA SER A 4 68.31 2.10 35.89
C SER A 4 67.31 3.25 35.76
N PRO A 5 67.29 4.02 34.65
CA PRO A 5 66.34 5.10 34.48
C PRO A 5 64.91 4.55 34.42
N SER A 6 64.04 5.08 35.27
CA SER A 6 62.64 4.67 35.37
C SER A 6 61.90 5.02 34.06
N PRO A 7 61.19 4.07 33.42
CA PRO A 7 60.58 4.26 32.10
C PRO A 7 59.22 4.99 32.16
N TRP A 8 59.03 5.93 33.07
CA TRP A 8 57.73 6.59 33.30
C TRP A 8 57.25 7.42 32.10
N TRP A 9 58.16 7.87 31.24
CA TRP A 9 57.85 8.56 29.98
C TRP A 9 57.38 7.64 28.84
N HIS A 10 57.61 6.32 28.92
CA HIS A 10 57.22 5.40 27.85
C HIS A 10 55.72 5.09 27.86
N LEU A 11 55.06 5.13 29.03
CA LEU A 11 53.63 4.90 29.16
C LEU A 11 52.77 5.91 28.34
N PRO A 12 52.96 7.23 28.46
CA PRO A 12 52.20 8.18 27.64
C PRO A 12 52.55 8.08 26.15
N ALA A 13 53.80 7.78 25.80
CA ALA A 13 54.23 7.61 24.40
C ALA A 13 53.58 6.39 23.73
N VAL A 14 53.45 5.28 24.45
CA VAL A 14 52.78 4.06 23.97
C VAL A 14 51.29 4.31 23.81
N VAL A 15 50.63 4.96 24.78
CA VAL A 15 49.20 5.30 24.68
C VAL A 15 48.93 6.22 23.49
N ALA A 16 49.73 7.28 23.32
CA ALA A 16 49.61 8.19 22.18
C ALA A 16 49.80 7.46 20.83
N SER A 17 50.75 6.51 20.78
CA SER A 17 50.99 5.71 19.58
C SER A 17 49.81 4.78 19.27
N ILE A 18 49.21 4.14 20.27
CA ILE A 18 48.03 3.28 20.10
C ILE A 18 46.83 4.11 19.60
N VAL A 19 46.61 5.30 20.16
CA VAL A 19 45.53 6.21 19.74
C VAL A 19 45.75 6.73 18.32
N ALA A 20 46.98 7.08 17.97
CA ALA A 20 47.31 7.51 16.61
C ALA A 20 47.09 6.37 15.60
N LEU A 21 47.50 5.15 15.94
CA LEU A 21 47.38 3.98 15.08
C LEU A 21 45.92 3.56 14.93
N SER A 22 45.12 3.61 16.00
CA SER A 22 43.69 3.35 15.94
C SER A 22 42.94 4.41 15.12
N TYR A 23 43.32 5.70 15.22
CA TYR A 23 42.75 6.76 14.39
C TYR A 23 43.08 6.61 12.91
N VAL A 24 44.31 6.21 12.57
CA VAL A 24 44.73 5.96 11.18
C VAL A 24 44.01 4.75 10.60
N VAL A 25 43.91 3.65 11.36
CA VAL A 25 43.14 2.46 10.94
C VAL A 25 41.66 2.82 10.79
N TYR A 26 41.09 3.60 11.71
CA TYR A 26 39.72 4.10 11.58
C TYR A 26 39.54 4.92 10.31
N ARG A 27 40.40 5.92 10.05
CA ARG A 27 40.37 6.73 8.83
C ARG A 27 40.53 5.91 7.54
N ALA A 28 41.38 4.88 7.56
CA ALA A 28 41.63 4.01 6.41
C ALA A 28 40.46 3.04 6.15
N THR A 29 39.70 2.69 7.19
CA THR A 29 38.55 1.78 7.10
C THR A 29 37.22 2.51 6.94
N THR A 30 37.13 3.79 7.31
CA THR A 30 35.92 4.60 7.10
C THR A 30 35.75 4.94 5.64
N GLU A 31 34.63 4.49 5.06
CA GLU A 31 34.24 4.89 3.71
C GLU A 31 34.14 6.42 3.60
N PRO A 32 34.58 7.01 2.50
CA PRO A 32 34.53 8.45 2.34
C PRO A 32 33.08 8.94 2.31
N ALA A 33 32.84 10.13 2.86
CA ALA A 33 31.48 10.66 3.08
C ALA A 33 30.59 10.67 1.82
N HIS A 34 31.17 10.89 0.64
CA HIS A 34 30.43 10.85 -0.63
C HIS A 34 29.88 9.45 -0.95
N VAL A 35 30.62 8.38 -0.64
CA VAL A 35 30.16 6.98 -0.83
C VAL A 35 29.00 6.68 0.13
N GLN A 36 29.10 7.13 1.38
CA GLN A 36 28.02 6.94 2.36
C GLN A 36 26.75 7.70 1.94
N GLN A 37 26.89 8.94 1.47
CA GLN A 37 25.77 9.74 0.96
C GLN A 37 25.13 9.08 -0.27
N LYS A 38 25.94 8.58 -1.20
CA LYS A 38 25.45 7.84 -2.38
C LYS A 38 24.71 6.57 -1.99
N LYS A 39 25.26 5.76 -1.08
CA LYS A 39 24.59 4.55 -0.57
C LYS A 39 23.25 4.88 0.07
N LYS A 40 23.20 5.91 0.91
CA LYS A 40 21.96 6.37 1.54
C LYS A 40 20.94 6.85 0.50
N ALA A 41 21.36 7.61 -0.50
CA ALA A 41 20.48 8.08 -1.56
C ALA A 41 19.91 6.93 -2.40
N LEU A 42 20.74 5.92 -2.71
CA LEU A 42 20.29 4.71 -3.40
C LEU A 42 19.33 3.88 -2.54
N GLN A 43 19.58 3.77 -1.24
CA GLN A 43 18.66 3.10 -0.32
C GLN A 43 17.30 3.81 -0.26
N LEU A 44 17.28 5.14 -0.20
CA LEU A 44 16.03 5.90 -0.25
C LEU A 44 15.29 5.70 -1.59
N LEU A 45 16.01 5.57 -2.70
CA LEU A 45 15.39 5.27 -4.00
C LEU A 45 14.78 3.86 -4.03
N ASP A 46 15.42 2.88 -3.40
CA ASP A 46 14.89 1.53 -3.26
C ASP A 46 13.62 1.51 -2.39
N GLU A 47 13.61 2.25 -1.28
CA GLU A 47 12.41 2.45 -0.46
C GLU A 47 11.28 3.13 -1.24
N VAL A 48 11.60 4.16 -2.05
CA VAL A 48 10.60 4.80 -2.92
C VAL A 48 10.08 3.82 -3.97
N GLN A 49 10.95 3.01 -4.57
CA GLN A 49 10.53 1.99 -5.53
C GLN A 49 9.53 1.00 -4.87
N ALA A 50 9.79 0.56 -3.65
CA ALA A 50 8.88 -0.30 -2.91
C ALA A 50 7.51 0.38 -2.64
N ILE A 51 7.50 1.68 -2.35
CA ILE A 51 6.26 2.45 -2.23
C ILE A 51 5.53 2.51 -3.57
N VAL A 52 6.23 2.83 -4.66
CA VAL A 52 5.64 2.87 -6.01
C VAL A 52 5.01 1.52 -6.37
N ASP A 53 5.68 0.42 -6.07
CA ASP A 53 5.16 -0.93 -6.31
C ASP A 53 3.91 -1.22 -5.46
N ALA A 54 3.88 -0.77 -4.21
CA ALA A 54 2.68 -0.88 -3.37
C ALA A 54 1.50 -0.07 -3.92
N VAL A 55 1.72 1.17 -4.38
CA VAL A 55 0.68 2.00 -5.01
C VAL A 55 0.23 1.37 -6.33
N ARG A 56 1.15 0.80 -7.10
CA ARG A 56 0.84 0.06 -8.33
C ARG A 56 -0.07 -1.14 -8.06
N VAL A 57 0.15 -1.91 -7.00
CA VAL A 57 -0.74 -3.02 -6.64
C VAL A 57 -2.15 -2.53 -6.35
N LYS A 58 -2.30 -1.37 -5.69
CA LYS A 58 -3.62 -0.74 -5.49
C LYS A 58 -4.25 -0.30 -6.82
N LEU A 59 -3.46 0.22 -7.76
CA LEU A 59 -3.92 0.56 -9.11
C LEU A 59 -4.39 -0.68 -9.87
N ASP A 60 -3.64 -1.77 -9.83
CA ASP A 60 -4.02 -3.03 -10.48
C ASP A 60 -5.32 -3.58 -9.88
N ALA A 61 -5.54 -3.45 -8.57
CA ALA A 61 -6.82 -3.78 -7.93
C ALA A 61 -7.97 -2.86 -8.38
N LEU A 62 -7.72 -1.55 -8.50
CA LEU A 62 -8.71 -0.61 -9.03
C LEU A 62 -9.10 -0.95 -10.47
N GLU A 63 -8.16 -1.36 -11.32
CA GLU A 63 -8.47 -1.79 -12.69
C GLU A 63 -9.39 -3.00 -12.73
N VAL A 64 -9.20 -3.95 -11.82
CA VAL A 64 -10.10 -5.12 -11.70
C VAL A 64 -11.50 -4.66 -11.28
N ASP A 65 -11.58 -3.82 -10.25
CA ASP A 65 -12.86 -3.30 -9.76
C ASP A 65 -13.61 -2.49 -10.84
N VAL A 66 -12.89 -1.69 -11.63
CA VAL A 66 -13.46 -0.92 -12.75
C VAL A 66 -13.93 -1.86 -13.87
N ARG A 67 -13.15 -2.87 -14.25
CA ARG A 67 -13.59 -3.85 -15.26
C ARG A 67 -14.81 -4.63 -14.80
N GLU A 68 -14.88 -5.03 -13.55
CA GLU A 68 -16.07 -5.67 -12.97
C GLU A 68 -17.26 -4.72 -12.96
N PHE A 69 -17.03 -3.44 -12.65
CA PHE A 69 -18.05 -2.39 -12.71
C PHE A 69 -18.56 -2.12 -14.14
N LEU A 70 -17.74 -2.30 -15.16
CA LEU A 70 -18.12 -2.09 -16.56
C LEU A 70 -18.62 -3.36 -17.26
N ALA A 71 -18.39 -4.54 -16.66
CA ALA A 71 -18.85 -5.80 -17.22
C ALA A 71 -20.38 -5.77 -17.38
N PRO A 72 -20.91 -6.14 -18.57
CA PRO A 72 -22.35 -6.21 -18.79
C PRO A 72 -22.95 -7.16 -17.76
N GLN A 73 -24.07 -6.75 -17.15
CA GLN A 73 -24.81 -7.64 -16.24
C GLN A 73 -25.21 -8.89 -17.03
N ALA A 74 -24.47 -9.98 -16.85
CA ALA A 74 -24.90 -11.28 -17.33
C ALA A 74 -26.11 -11.69 -16.49
N GLU A 75 -27.30 -11.40 -17.02
CA GLU A 75 -28.59 -12.00 -16.69
C GLU A 75 -28.80 -12.44 -15.22
N GLU A 76 -29.06 -11.49 -14.32
CA GLU A 76 -30.07 -11.71 -13.27
C GLU A 76 -31.44 -11.24 -13.80
N ALA A 77 -31.80 -11.75 -14.97
CA ALA A 77 -33.16 -11.67 -15.51
C ALA A 77 -33.95 -12.91 -15.09
N ALA A 78 -34.01 -13.20 -13.79
CA ALA A 78 -34.95 -14.15 -13.25
C ALA A 78 -35.22 -13.87 -11.76
N VAL A 79 -36.38 -13.26 -11.53
CA VAL A 79 -37.09 -13.14 -10.24
C VAL A 79 -36.65 -11.98 -9.31
N ASP A 80 -37.25 -10.80 -9.48
CA ASP A 80 -37.97 -10.17 -8.35
C ASP A 80 -39.01 -9.16 -8.86
N ASP A 81 -40.15 -9.70 -9.30
CA ASP A 81 -41.38 -8.93 -9.49
C ASP A 81 -41.97 -8.63 -8.10
N GLY A 82 -41.40 -7.65 -7.39
CA GLY A 82 -41.81 -7.40 -6.00
C GLY A 82 -40.97 -6.45 -5.14
N SER A 83 -39.87 -5.86 -5.65
CA SER A 83 -39.04 -4.94 -4.85
C SER A 83 -39.62 -3.51 -4.75
N LEU A 84 -40.89 -3.38 -4.39
CA LEU A 84 -41.37 -2.21 -3.66
C LEU A 84 -41.31 -2.54 -2.17
N ASN A 85 -40.19 -2.17 -1.54
CA ASN A 85 -40.02 -1.96 -0.09
C ASN A 85 -41.01 -2.77 0.79
N SER A 86 -40.83 -4.09 0.85
CA SER A 86 -41.72 -5.04 1.53
C SER A 86 -41.66 -4.98 3.06
N TYR A 87 -41.56 -3.78 3.64
CA TYR A 87 -41.71 -3.55 5.07
C TYR A 87 -43.21 -3.39 5.38
N TYR A 88 -43.87 -4.53 5.62
CA TYR A 88 -45.28 -4.65 6.00
C TYR A 88 -46.29 -4.01 5.02
N HIS A 89 -46.57 -4.69 3.91
CA HIS A 89 -47.67 -4.36 3.02
C HIS A 89 -48.78 -5.43 3.06
N PHE A 90 -50.00 -4.99 3.40
CA PHE A 90 -51.23 -5.73 3.17
C PHE A 90 -51.82 -5.27 1.84
N ASP A 91 -52.27 -6.21 1.01
CA ASP A 91 -53.05 -5.83 -0.16
C ASP A 91 -54.40 -5.25 0.27
N SER A 92 -55.05 -4.46 -0.60
CA SER A 92 -56.37 -3.86 -0.30
C SER A 92 -57.48 -4.91 -0.10
N THR A 93 -57.18 -6.19 -0.31
CA THR A 93 -58.03 -7.36 -0.09
C THR A 93 -57.74 -8.06 1.24
N GLY A 94 -56.83 -7.53 2.07
CA GLY A 94 -56.51 -8.03 3.40
C GLY A 94 -55.60 -9.25 3.44
N LYS A 95 -55.02 -9.68 2.31
CA LYS A 95 -54.01 -10.75 2.31
C LYS A 95 -52.62 -10.14 2.52
N LYS A 96 -51.89 -10.78 3.44
CA LYS A 96 -50.49 -10.46 3.74
C LYS A 96 -49.64 -10.96 2.57
N LEU A 97 -48.90 -10.05 1.93
CA LEU A 97 -47.87 -10.42 0.96
C LEU A 97 -46.72 -11.12 1.72
N LYS A 98 -46.16 -12.19 1.14
CA LYS A 98 -45.05 -12.91 1.76
C LYS A 98 -43.87 -11.95 1.95
N THR A 99 -43.44 -11.78 3.18
CA THR A 99 -42.27 -10.95 3.52
C THR A 99 -41.03 -11.83 3.62
N LYS A 100 -39.84 -11.20 3.51
CA LYS A 100 -38.54 -11.87 3.70
C LYS A 100 -38.42 -12.59 5.05
N TRP A 101 -39.19 -12.15 6.05
CA TRP A 101 -39.25 -12.74 7.38
C TRP A 101 -40.19 -13.95 7.47
N ASP A 102 -41.17 -14.09 6.57
CA ASP A 102 -42.08 -15.23 6.56
C ASP A 102 -41.42 -16.52 6.04
N SER A 103 -40.27 -16.41 5.37
CA SER A 103 -39.45 -17.54 4.88
C SER A 103 -38.17 -17.77 5.69
N PHE A 104 -37.93 -16.99 6.74
CA PHE A 104 -36.73 -17.11 7.57
C PHE A 104 -36.94 -18.17 8.65
N ASP A 105 -36.19 -19.27 8.56
CA ASP A 105 -36.23 -20.36 9.53
C ASP A 105 -35.25 -20.06 10.68
N VAL A 106 -35.80 -19.51 11.76
CA VAL A 106 -35.04 -19.13 12.95
C VAL A 106 -34.37 -20.33 13.60
N ASP A 107 -35.01 -21.50 13.56
CA ASP A 107 -34.50 -22.71 14.21
C ASP A 107 -33.28 -23.25 13.44
N ALA A 108 -33.33 -23.22 12.11
CA ALA A 108 -32.20 -23.61 11.27
C ALA A 108 -30.99 -22.65 11.42
N GLU A 109 -31.24 -21.34 11.58
CA GLU A 109 -30.17 -20.36 11.80
C GLU A 109 -29.60 -20.42 13.22
N LEU A 110 -30.42 -20.74 14.23
CA LEU A 110 -29.92 -21.03 15.58
C LEU A 110 -29.07 -22.30 15.60
N GLU A 111 -29.49 -23.37 14.93
CA GLU A 111 -28.69 -24.60 14.82
C GLU A 111 -27.37 -24.35 14.05
N ARG A 112 -27.39 -23.45 13.07
CA ARG A 112 -26.18 -22.99 12.37
C ARG A 112 -25.25 -22.21 13.31
N LEU A 113 -25.77 -21.29 14.12
CA LEU A 113 -24.99 -20.52 15.09
C LEU A 113 -24.40 -21.40 16.19
N ASP A 114 -25.17 -22.36 16.72
CA ASP A 114 -24.68 -23.33 17.72
C ASP A 114 -23.59 -24.25 17.15
N ARG A 115 -23.64 -24.53 15.84
CA ARG A 115 -22.60 -25.28 15.12
C ARG A 115 -21.35 -24.44 14.84
N ASP A 116 -21.54 -23.16 14.48
CA ASP A 116 -20.47 -22.21 14.18
C ASP A 116 -19.77 -21.68 15.47
N GLU A 117 -20.38 -21.77 16.66
CA GLU A 117 -19.74 -21.48 17.95
C GLU A 117 -18.75 -22.57 18.42
N GLY A 118 -18.74 -23.73 17.77
CA GLY A 118 -17.78 -24.82 18.02
C GLY A 118 -16.50 -24.76 17.18
N ASP A 119 -16.47 -23.95 16.11
CA ASP A 119 -15.33 -23.76 15.22
C ASP A 119 -14.81 -22.32 15.36
N ASP A 120 -13.96 -22.13 16.37
CA ASP A 120 -13.21 -20.90 16.55
C ASP A 120 -12.42 -20.54 15.26
N ILE A 121 -12.66 -19.31 14.77
CA ILE A 121 -11.94 -18.59 13.69
C ILE A 121 -12.47 -18.82 12.27
N ALA A 122 -13.70 -18.38 11.98
CA ALA A 122 -14.06 -17.93 10.63
C ALA A 122 -14.07 -16.38 10.59
N PRO A 123 -13.27 -15.72 9.73
CA PRO A 123 -13.29 -14.26 9.63
C PRO A 123 -14.65 -13.76 9.09
N PRO A 124 -15.07 -12.54 9.44
CA PRO A 124 -16.38 -12.03 9.07
C PRO A 124 -16.53 -12.04 7.55
N ARG A 125 -17.56 -12.73 7.06
CA ARG A 125 -18.00 -12.69 5.67
C ARG A 125 -18.30 -11.24 5.30
N ARG A 126 -17.33 -10.57 4.68
CA ARG A 126 -17.55 -9.29 4.00
C ARG A 126 -18.51 -9.58 2.86
N THR A 127 -19.74 -9.11 2.97
CA THR A 127 -20.57 -8.88 1.79
C THR A 127 -19.89 -7.78 1.00
N THR A 128 -18.97 -8.14 0.10
CA THR A 128 -18.33 -7.18 -0.80
C THR A 128 -19.37 -6.75 -1.81
N SER A 129 -20.22 -5.78 -1.44
CA SER A 129 -21.07 -5.09 -2.38
C SER A 129 -20.20 -4.48 -3.48
N ARG A 130 -20.61 -4.67 -4.74
CA ARG A 130 -19.94 -4.09 -5.91
C ARG A 130 -19.69 -2.60 -5.66
N PRO A 131 -18.45 -2.11 -5.83
CA PRO A 131 -18.13 -0.72 -5.54
C PRO A 131 -18.94 0.22 -6.43
N THR A 132 -19.39 1.34 -5.85
CA THR A 132 -20.15 2.34 -6.61
C THR A 132 -19.21 3.19 -7.48
N LYS A 133 -19.73 3.76 -8.57
CA LYS A 133 -18.96 4.67 -9.45
C LYS A 133 -18.22 5.77 -8.67
N ALA A 134 -18.89 6.41 -7.72
CA ALA A 134 -18.29 7.46 -6.89
C ALA A 134 -17.12 6.95 -6.03
N GLN A 135 -17.19 5.71 -5.52
CA GLN A 135 -16.09 5.09 -4.78
C GLN A 135 -14.90 4.78 -5.68
N LEU A 136 -15.13 4.37 -6.92
CA LEU A 136 -14.08 4.11 -7.91
C LEU A 136 -13.39 5.42 -8.35
N GLU A 137 -14.15 6.48 -8.61
CA GLU A 137 -13.63 7.80 -8.92
C GLU A 137 -12.81 8.38 -7.76
N GLN A 138 -13.31 8.24 -6.52
CA GLN A 138 -12.58 8.67 -5.33
C GLN A 138 -11.27 7.89 -5.16
N ARG A 139 -11.28 6.57 -5.37
CA ARG A 139 -10.06 5.74 -5.32
C ARG A 139 -9.06 6.14 -6.41
N ALA A 140 -9.53 6.39 -7.63
CA ALA A 140 -8.67 6.85 -8.73
C ALA A 140 -7.97 8.16 -8.39
N GLY A 141 -8.71 9.17 -7.89
CA GLY A 141 -8.12 10.43 -7.45
C GLY A 141 -7.19 10.30 -6.24
N GLY A 142 -7.49 9.36 -5.33
CA GLY A 142 -6.58 9.03 -4.22
C GLY A 142 -5.25 8.47 -4.69
N LEU A 143 -5.26 7.57 -5.68
CA LEU A 143 -4.04 7.00 -6.25
C LEU A 143 -3.23 8.03 -7.06
N GLU A 144 -3.89 8.92 -7.77
CA GLU A 144 -3.24 10.05 -8.46
C GLU A 144 -2.47 10.92 -7.46
N PHE A 145 -3.11 11.27 -6.34
CA PHE A 145 -2.47 12.02 -5.26
C PHE A 145 -1.30 11.26 -4.63
N GLU A 146 -1.41 9.95 -4.41
CA GLU A 146 -0.31 9.13 -3.89
C GLU A 146 0.91 9.15 -4.83
N PHE A 147 0.70 9.02 -6.15
CA PHE A 147 1.79 9.10 -7.13
C PHE A 147 2.42 10.49 -7.20
N GLU A 148 1.62 11.55 -7.18
CA GLU A 148 2.11 12.94 -7.14
C GLU A 148 2.91 13.24 -5.86
N ALA A 149 2.47 12.70 -4.71
CA ALA A 149 3.21 12.81 -3.47
C ALA A 149 4.59 12.12 -3.56
N VAL A 150 4.67 10.95 -4.21
CA VAL A 150 5.94 10.27 -4.49
C VAL A 150 6.84 11.12 -5.39
N LEU A 151 6.29 11.71 -6.47
CA LEU A 151 7.05 12.60 -7.36
C LEU A 151 7.58 13.83 -6.60
N GLY A 152 6.75 14.46 -5.77
CA GLY A 152 7.15 15.58 -4.94
C GLY A 152 8.26 15.21 -3.94
N TYR A 153 8.18 14.03 -3.33
CA TYR A 153 9.23 13.52 -2.46
C TYR A 153 10.55 13.27 -3.21
N LEU A 154 10.49 12.65 -4.38
CA LEU A 154 11.65 12.38 -5.22
C LEU A 154 12.38 13.66 -5.64
N ASP A 155 11.65 14.71 -6.00
CA ASP A 155 12.24 16.00 -6.42
C ASP A 155 12.84 16.78 -5.24
N ALA A 156 12.13 16.83 -4.11
CA ALA A 156 12.55 17.59 -2.94
C ALA A 156 13.69 16.91 -2.15
N SER A 157 13.61 15.59 -1.94
CA SER A 157 14.39 14.90 -0.92
C SER A 157 15.62 14.17 -1.47
N ILE A 158 15.60 13.75 -2.74
CA ILE A 158 16.65 12.88 -3.29
C ILE A 158 17.51 13.66 -4.27
N ARG A 159 18.74 14.00 -3.85
CA ARG A 159 19.80 14.55 -4.70
C ARG A 159 21.06 13.69 -4.59
N GLY A 160 21.83 13.63 -5.67
CA GLY A 160 23.06 12.85 -5.71
C GLY A 160 23.70 12.84 -7.09
N ASP A 161 24.71 11.97 -7.22
CA ASP A 161 25.49 11.77 -8.43
C ASP A 161 24.68 11.16 -9.59
N ASP A 162 25.33 10.96 -10.73
CA ASP A 162 24.70 10.50 -11.97
C ASP A 162 23.88 9.21 -11.82
N ASP A 163 24.35 8.23 -11.06
CA ASP A 163 23.62 6.98 -10.85
C ASP A 163 22.29 7.20 -10.12
N VAL A 164 22.30 8.03 -9.07
CA VAL A 164 21.09 8.40 -8.30
C VAL A 164 20.12 9.15 -9.22
N ARG A 165 20.64 10.04 -10.06
CA ARG A 165 19.85 10.79 -11.04
C ARG A 165 19.22 9.88 -12.10
N ILE A 166 19.94 8.86 -12.57
CA ILE A 166 19.44 7.89 -13.56
C ILE A 166 18.28 7.10 -12.97
N VAL A 167 18.46 6.51 -11.79
CA VAL A 167 17.40 5.72 -11.12
C VAL A 167 16.19 6.59 -10.82
N ARG A 168 16.39 7.78 -10.25
CA ARG A 168 15.30 8.74 -10.01
C ARG A 168 14.53 9.06 -11.29
N LYS A 169 15.22 9.30 -12.41
CA LYS A 169 14.58 9.58 -13.70
C LYS A 169 13.79 8.38 -14.22
N GLN A 170 14.28 7.15 -14.03
CA GLN A 170 13.54 5.93 -14.40
C GLN A 170 12.23 5.83 -13.61
N ILE A 171 12.27 6.04 -12.29
CA ILE A 171 11.06 6.01 -11.44
C ILE A 171 10.07 7.10 -11.87
N VAL A 172 10.54 8.34 -12.02
CA VAL A 172 9.70 9.47 -12.46
C VAL A 172 9.07 9.19 -13.84
N GLY A 173 9.86 8.65 -14.77
CA GLY A 173 9.36 8.26 -16.09
C GLY A 173 8.27 7.18 -16.00
N ALA A 174 8.47 6.14 -15.19
CA ALA A 174 7.47 5.09 -15.00
C ALA A 174 6.16 5.65 -14.42
N ILE A 175 6.24 6.53 -13.42
CA ILE A 175 5.05 7.16 -12.82
C ILE A 175 4.30 8.02 -13.85
N ASN A 176 4.98 8.98 -14.50
CA ASN A 176 4.33 9.92 -15.41
C ASN A 176 3.86 9.26 -16.71
N ASP A 177 4.68 8.39 -17.31
CA ASP A 177 4.38 7.85 -18.62
C ASP A 177 3.52 6.61 -18.60
N THR A 178 3.44 5.91 -17.46
CA THR A 178 2.69 4.66 -17.34
C THR A 178 1.58 4.76 -16.30
N HIS A 179 1.89 5.05 -15.04
CA HIS A 179 0.91 4.94 -13.97
C HIS A 179 -0.15 6.04 -13.99
N LEU A 180 0.24 7.31 -14.12
CA LEU A 180 -0.72 8.42 -14.21
C LEU A 180 -1.60 8.32 -15.46
N LYS A 181 -1.02 7.98 -16.62
CA LYS A 181 -1.81 7.76 -17.86
C LYS A 181 -2.83 6.62 -17.72
N ARG A 182 -2.50 5.55 -17.00
CA ARG A 182 -3.45 4.47 -16.70
C ARG A 182 -4.61 4.97 -15.83
N ILE A 183 -4.33 5.76 -14.80
CA ILE A 183 -5.36 6.37 -13.96
C ILE A 183 -6.27 7.29 -14.79
N ASP A 184 -5.69 8.14 -15.64
CA ASP A 184 -6.45 9.02 -16.53
C ASP A 184 -7.38 8.24 -17.47
N ALA A 185 -6.89 7.13 -18.04
CA ALA A 185 -7.70 6.24 -18.87
C ALA A 185 -8.88 5.64 -18.08
N LEU A 186 -8.65 5.13 -16.86
CA LEU A 186 -9.72 4.60 -16.01
C LEU A 186 -10.75 5.67 -15.64
N ARG A 187 -10.32 6.90 -15.37
CA ARG A 187 -11.23 8.02 -15.11
C ARG A 187 -12.07 8.36 -16.33
N GLN A 188 -11.50 8.30 -17.54
CA GLN A 188 -12.25 8.49 -18.79
C GLN A 188 -13.26 7.36 -19.03
N GLU A 189 -12.89 6.11 -18.79
CA GLU A 189 -13.79 4.95 -18.90
C GLU A 189 -14.97 5.03 -17.92
N LEU A 190 -14.71 5.45 -16.67
CA LEU A 190 -15.74 5.69 -15.67
C LEU A 190 -16.63 6.87 -16.02
N ALA A 191 -16.08 7.94 -16.60
CA ALA A 191 -16.86 9.11 -17.01
C ALA A 191 -17.77 8.83 -18.21
N ALA A 192 -17.38 7.90 -19.10
CA ALA A 192 -18.13 7.55 -20.30
C ALA A 192 -19.33 6.62 -20.04
N ASN A 193 -19.41 5.98 -18.87
CA ASN A 193 -20.52 5.12 -18.42
C ASN A 193 -21.41 5.84 -17.41
#